data_AF-A0A819SLK9-F1
#
_entry.id   AF-A0A819SLK9-F1
#
_cell.length_a   1.000
_cell.length_b   1.000
_cell.length_c   1.000
_cell.angle_alpha   90.00
_cell.angle_beta   90.00
_cell.angle_gamma   90.00
#
_symmetry.space_group_name_H-M   'P 1'
#
loop_
_entity.id
_entity.type
_entity.pdbx_description
1 polymer ?
#
loop_
_entity_poly.entity_id
_entity_poly.type
_entity_poly.pdbx_seq_one_letter_code
_entity_poly.pdbx_strand_id
1 'polypeptide(L)'
;MDQNIKEISLPSTPFVENYFYYPNGEFKHPDDINQLVEYDYNYQLYLMAHYGSIGTICNMFIYGEILFQWSDLVKLRFGSRREDCPSLYRYMKEYTRLIAKTFHGSRLDHYHSTPLWFAELNFLLEIFKQSWRANNAYELAQYVSLVSEDDPIDSFKKKNNYRQLLSNKPYLWFYDNTHDNPCQIERRSIEDTITRSVCVSMAYCSTGSNRGYDELIPHYIDVVHETRFYSR
;
A
#
# COMPACT_ATOMS: atom_id res chain seq x y z
N MET A 1 -1.44 29.09 12.90
CA MET A 1 -2.60 29.18 12.00
C MET A 1 -2.48 28.02 11.05
N ASP A 2 -3.34 27.01 11.21
CA ASP A 2 -3.21 25.74 10.51
C ASP A 2 -3.30 25.94 8.99
N GLN A 3 -2.26 25.52 8.27
CA GLN A 3 -2.20 25.55 6.80
C GLN A 3 -3.23 24.61 6.12
N ASN A 4 -4.06 23.92 6.92
CA ASN A 4 -5.04 22.93 6.46
C ASN A 4 -6.49 23.44 6.40
N ILE A 5 -6.76 24.69 6.75
CA ILE A 5 -8.11 25.25 6.64
C ILE A 5 -8.25 25.88 5.25
N LYS A 6 -8.81 25.12 4.31
CA LYS A 6 -9.20 25.61 2.98
C LYS A 6 -10.68 26.03 2.99
N GLU A 7 -10.99 27.12 2.30
CA GLU A 7 -12.39 27.52 2.08
C GLU A 7 -13.11 26.46 1.24
N ILE A 8 -14.36 26.15 1.61
CA ILE A 8 -15.17 25.15 0.91
C ILE A 8 -15.54 25.73 -0.45
N SER A 9 -15.14 25.03 -1.51
CA SER A 9 -15.42 25.43 -2.89
C SER A 9 -15.76 24.21 -3.73
N LEU A 10 -16.89 24.23 -4.43
CA LEU A 10 -17.21 23.16 -5.39
C LEU A 10 -16.66 23.54 -6.77
N PRO A 11 -15.96 22.64 -7.49
CA PRO A 11 -15.72 21.22 -7.17
C PRO A 11 -14.36 20.92 -6.49
N SER A 12 -13.52 21.94 -6.25
CA SER A 12 -12.10 21.77 -5.86
C SER A 12 -11.85 21.36 -4.40
N THR A 13 -12.70 21.78 -3.47
CA THR A 13 -12.62 21.50 -2.03
C THR A 13 -14.02 21.26 -1.47
N PRO A 14 -14.69 20.14 -1.86
CA PRO A 14 -15.99 19.80 -1.32
C PRO A 14 -15.87 19.46 0.18
N PHE A 15 -16.96 19.67 0.93
CA PHE A 15 -17.03 19.29 2.34
C PHE A 15 -16.91 17.76 2.55
N VAL A 16 -17.36 16.99 1.56
CA VAL A 16 -17.28 15.53 1.51
C VAL A 16 -16.60 15.14 0.21
N GLU A 17 -15.66 14.20 0.29
CA GLU A 17 -14.97 13.69 -0.90
C GLU A 17 -15.90 12.91 -1.84
N ASN A 18 -15.46 12.79 -3.10
CA ASN A 18 -16.23 12.09 -4.12
C ASN A 18 -16.09 10.57 -3.96
N TYR A 19 -17.19 9.93 -3.58
CA TYR A 19 -17.26 8.47 -3.43
C TYR A 19 -17.34 7.69 -4.73
N PHE A 20 -17.88 8.31 -5.76
CA PHE A 20 -18.08 7.70 -7.05
C PHE A 20 -17.46 8.56 -8.14
N TYR A 21 -16.93 7.87 -9.14
CA TYR A 21 -16.54 8.47 -10.39
C TYR A 21 -17.79 8.64 -11.27
N TYR A 22 -18.03 9.88 -11.70
CA TYR A 22 -19.15 10.25 -12.55
C TYR A 22 -18.73 10.28 -14.02
N PRO A 23 -19.36 9.48 -14.91
CA PRO A 23 -18.96 9.41 -16.33
C PRO A 23 -18.98 10.76 -17.06
N ASN A 24 -19.80 11.71 -16.61
CA ASN A 24 -19.97 13.04 -17.21
C ASN A 24 -19.28 14.17 -16.42
N GLY A 25 -18.56 13.84 -15.33
CA GLY A 25 -17.93 14.84 -14.46
C GLY A 25 -18.90 15.72 -13.65
N GLU A 26 -20.21 15.55 -13.82
CA GLU A 26 -21.23 16.27 -13.06
C GLU A 26 -21.41 15.63 -11.69
N PHE A 27 -21.13 16.41 -10.64
CA PHE A 27 -21.42 16.04 -9.26
C PHE A 27 -22.94 15.96 -9.06
N LYS A 28 -23.44 14.81 -8.60
CA LYS A 28 -24.85 14.58 -8.29
C LYS A 28 -25.06 14.37 -6.80
N HIS A 29 -26.19 14.80 -6.28
CA HIS A 29 -26.52 14.56 -4.88
C HIS A 29 -26.65 13.04 -4.62
N PRO A 30 -26.24 12.51 -3.45
CA PRO A 30 -26.37 11.08 -3.13
C PRO A 30 -27.77 10.50 -3.35
N ASP A 31 -28.83 11.26 -3.07
CA ASP A 31 -30.21 10.81 -3.30
C ASP A 31 -30.53 10.65 -4.79
N ASP A 32 -30.03 11.56 -5.63
CA ASP A 32 -30.18 11.48 -7.09
C ASP A 32 -29.40 10.27 -7.63
N ILE A 33 -28.24 9.97 -7.04
CA ILE A 33 -27.44 8.79 -7.39
C ILE A 33 -28.19 7.52 -7.03
N ASN A 34 -28.79 7.44 -5.84
CA ASN A 34 -29.56 6.26 -5.43
C ASN A 34 -30.74 6.02 -6.38
N GLN A 35 -31.45 7.08 -6.80
CA GLN A 35 -32.51 6.97 -7.80
C GLN A 35 -31.95 6.52 -9.16
N LEU A 36 -30.85 7.12 -9.65
CA LEU A 36 -30.25 6.73 -10.93
C LEU A 36 -29.71 5.29 -10.90
N VAL A 37 -29.13 4.87 -9.79
CA VAL A 37 -28.69 3.49 -9.57
C VAL A 37 -29.87 2.55 -9.48
N GLU A 38 -31.04 2.96 -8.99
CA GLU A 38 -32.22 2.10 -8.91
C GLU A 38 -32.91 1.95 -10.27
N TYR A 39 -33.02 3.04 -11.04
CA TYR A 39 -33.87 3.10 -12.23
C TYR A 39 -33.13 3.12 -13.58
N ASP A 40 -31.83 3.46 -13.63
CA ASP A 40 -31.06 3.54 -14.87
C ASP A 40 -29.98 2.44 -14.95
N TYR A 41 -30.27 1.42 -15.75
CA TYR A 41 -29.36 0.30 -16.01
C TYR A 41 -28.02 0.73 -16.64
N ASN A 42 -28.01 1.77 -17.48
CA ASN A 42 -26.75 2.28 -18.04
C ASN A 42 -25.94 2.97 -16.94
N TYR A 43 -26.58 3.74 -16.08
CA TYR A 43 -25.90 4.39 -14.95
C TYR A 43 -25.29 3.36 -13.99
N GLN A 44 -26.00 2.27 -13.68
CA GLN A 44 -25.49 1.15 -12.89
C GLN A 44 -24.23 0.50 -13.50
N LEU A 45 -24.13 0.44 -14.83
CA LEU A 45 -23.01 -0.18 -15.53
C LEU A 45 -21.73 0.69 -15.52
N TYR A 46 -21.88 2.01 -15.55
CA TYR A 46 -20.75 2.95 -15.65
C TYR A 46 -20.40 3.64 -14.34
N LEU A 47 -21.22 3.52 -13.30
CA LEU A 47 -20.89 4.03 -11.98
C LEU A 47 -19.74 3.23 -11.40
N MET A 48 -18.63 3.91 -11.12
CA MET A 48 -17.44 3.31 -10.53
C MET A 48 -17.19 3.90 -9.15
N ALA A 49 -16.83 3.08 -8.18
CA ALA A 49 -16.53 3.54 -6.83
C ALA A 49 -15.03 3.84 -6.68
N HIS A 50 -14.71 4.87 -5.90
CA HIS A 50 -13.33 5.18 -5.54
C HIS A 50 -12.77 4.22 -4.49
N TYR A 51 -11.44 4.12 -4.40
CA TYR A 51 -10.79 3.28 -3.38
C TYR A 51 -11.08 3.79 -1.96
N GLY A 52 -11.19 2.88 -0.99
CA GLY A 52 -11.67 3.17 0.37
C GLY A 52 -13.18 2.92 0.55
N SER A 53 -13.93 2.90 -0.56
CA SER A 53 -15.25 2.29 -0.59
C SER A 53 -15.12 0.76 -0.50
N ILE A 54 -15.33 0.20 0.70
CA ILE A 54 -15.38 -1.25 0.90
C ILE A 54 -16.83 -1.69 1.06
N GLY A 55 -17.16 -2.77 0.33
CA GLY A 55 -18.26 -3.66 0.67
C GLY A 55 -19.49 -3.47 -0.19
N THR A 56 -20.01 -4.59 -0.68
CA THR A 56 -21.33 -4.82 -1.26
C THR A 56 -22.32 -3.68 -0.99
N ILE A 57 -22.80 -3.07 -2.08
CA ILE A 57 -23.97 -2.20 -2.18
C ILE A 57 -24.89 -2.39 -0.96
N CYS A 58 -24.85 -1.45 0.01
CA CYS A 58 -26.03 -0.82 0.62
C CYS A 58 -25.81 -0.17 1.99
N ASN A 59 -25.03 -0.67 2.95
CA ASN A 59 -25.16 -0.13 4.33
C ASN A 59 -24.06 0.84 4.80
N MET A 60 -22.79 0.65 4.42
CA MET A 60 -21.70 1.45 5.00
C MET A 60 -21.62 2.89 4.45
N PHE A 61 -22.11 3.11 3.23
CA PHE A 61 -22.28 4.45 2.65
C PHE A 61 -23.36 5.27 3.33
N ILE A 62 -24.41 4.61 3.82
CA ILE A 62 -25.57 5.27 4.44
C ILE A 62 -25.20 5.88 5.80
N TYR A 63 -24.22 5.31 6.50
CA TYR A 63 -23.81 5.76 7.84
C TYR A 63 -22.53 6.62 7.86
N GLY A 64 -21.91 6.91 6.71
CA GLY A 64 -20.70 7.74 6.66
C GLY A 64 -19.48 7.11 7.34
N GLU A 65 -19.41 5.77 7.42
CA GLU A 65 -18.36 5.05 8.15
C GLU A 65 -17.06 4.84 7.34
N ILE A 66 -16.96 5.40 6.14
CA ILE A 66 -15.73 5.35 5.35
C ILE A 66 -14.77 6.43 5.89
N LEU A 67 -13.76 5.99 6.63
CA LEU A 67 -12.82 6.87 7.33
C LEU A 67 -11.79 7.54 6.39
N PHE A 68 -11.42 6.91 5.28
CA PHE A 68 -10.43 7.44 4.33
C PHE A 68 -10.76 7.04 2.90
N GLN A 69 -10.78 8.02 2.00
CA GLN A 69 -11.11 7.89 0.58
C GLN A 69 -9.94 8.33 -0.29
N TRP A 70 -9.71 7.61 -1.40
CA TRP A 70 -8.76 8.01 -2.43
C TRP A 70 -9.53 8.30 -3.71
N SER A 71 -9.92 9.56 -3.89
CA SER A 71 -10.73 10.06 -5.01
C SER A 71 -9.99 10.11 -6.36
N ASP A 72 -8.69 9.87 -6.36
CA ASP A 72 -7.85 9.73 -7.54
C ASP A 72 -7.87 8.31 -8.14
N LEU A 73 -8.29 7.31 -7.35
CA LEU A 73 -8.25 5.90 -7.74
C LEU A 73 -9.65 5.29 -7.86
N VAL A 74 -9.89 4.56 -8.94
CA VAL A 74 -11.12 3.77 -9.14
C VAL A 74 -10.88 2.30 -8.75
N LYS A 75 -11.79 1.74 -7.95
CA LYS A 75 -11.70 0.35 -7.47
C LYS A 75 -12.17 -0.64 -8.54
N LEU A 76 -11.32 -1.62 -8.84
CA LEU A 76 -11.63 -2.70 -9.79
C LEU A 76 -12.49 -3.79 -9.13
N ARG A 77 -13.58 -4.19 -9.80
CA ARG A 77 -14.50 -5.25 -9.33
C ARG A 77 -14.23 -6.57 -10.06
N PHE A 78 -13.46 -7.45 -9.43
CA PHE A 78 -13.15 -8.78 -9.98
C PHE A 78 -14.25 -9.83 -9.82
N GLY A 79 -15.17 -9.64 -8.86
CA GLY A 79 -16.16 -10.65 -8.49
C GLY A 79 -15.59 -11.73 -7.56
N SER A 80 -16.27 -12.87 -7.49
CA SER A 80 -15.87 -14.04 -6.71
C SER A 80 -15.06 -15.04 -7.53
N ARG A 81 -15.21 -15.00 -8.86
CA ARG A 81 -14.53 -15.91 -9.80
C ARG A 81 -14.11 -15.18 -11.07
N ARG A 82 -13.22 -15.80 -11.84
CA ARG A 82 -12.69 -15.25 -13.10
C ARG A 82 -13.78 -14.97 -14.14
N GLU A 83 -14.85 -15.75 -14.11
CA GLU A 83 -15.97 -15.67 -15.04
C GLU A 83 -16.88 -14.47 -14.76
N ASP A 84 -16.81 -13.88 -13.56
CA ASP A 84 -17.67 -12.76 -13.17
C ASP A 84 -17.28 -11.46 -13.89
N CYS A 85 -15.99 -11.31 -14.24
CA CYS A 85 -15.52 -10.21 -15.10
C CYS A 85 -14.37 -10.67 -16.04
N PRO A 86 -14.69 -11.40 -17.13
CA PRO A 86 -13.66 -12.02 -17.98
C PRO A 86 -12.74 -10.99 -18.66
N SER A 87 -13.29 -9.85 -19.09
CA SER A 87 -12.54 -8.79 -19.77
C SER A 87 -11.49 -8.16 -18.85
N LEU A 88 -11.86 -7.85 -17.61
CA LEU A 88 -10.95 -7.30 -16.61
C LEU A 88 -9.87 -8.32 -16.23
N TYR A 89 -10.26 -9.58 -16.03
CA TYR A 89 -9.30 -10.65 -15.73
C TYR A 89 -8.29 -10.82 -16.88
N ARG A 90 -8.75 -10.81 -18.14
CA ARG A 90 -7.86 -10.90 -19.30
C ARG A 90 -6.89 -9.72 -19.38
N TYR A 91 -7.38 -8.51 -19.13
CA TYR A 91 -6.55 -7.31 -19.09
C TYR A 91 -5.45 -7.42 -18.02
N MET A 92 -5.83 -7.74 -16.78
CA MET A 92 -4.87 -7.86 -15.68
C MET A 92 -3.89 -9.01 -15.89
N LYS A 93 -4.33 -10.12 -16.49
CA LYS A 93 -3.43 -11.22 -16.88
C LYS A 93 -2.36 -10.76 -17.86
N GLU A 94 -2.74 -10.02 -18.91
CA GLU A 94 -1.77 -9.50 -19.86
C GLU A 94 -0.86 -8.44 -19.24
N TYR A 95 -1.40 -7.57 -18.37
CA TYR A 95 -0.63 -6.59 -17.60
C TYR A 95 0.44 -7.27 -16.73
N THR A 96 0.05 -8.24 -15.91
CA THR A 96 0.99 -9.01 -15.07
C THR A 96 2.01 -9.77 -15.92
N ARG A 97 1.60 -10.30 -17.08
CA ARG A 97 2.51 -10.96 -18.04
C ARG A 97 3.55 -9.98 -18.58
N LEU A 98 3.18 -8.73 -18.87
CA LEU A 98 4.12 -7.71 -19.34
C LEU A 98 5.12 -7.33 -18.25
N ILE A 99 4.66 -7.15 -17.01
CA ILE A 99 5.53 -6.90 -15.85
C ILE A 99 6.53 -8.04 -15.68
N ALA A 100 6.04 -9.28 -15.64
CA ALA A 100 6.89 -10.47 -15.44
C ALA A 100 7.90 -10.70 -16.58
N LYS A 101 7.64 -10.21 -17.80
CA LYS A 101 8.60 -10.26 -18.90
C LYS A 101 9.65 -9.14 -18.84
N THR A 102 9.34 -8.05 -18.15
CA THR A 102 10.17 -6.84 -18.12
C THR A 102 11.04 -6.78 -16.87
N PHE A 103 10.52 -7.23 -15.73
CA PHE A 103 11.15 -7.09 -14.42
C PHE A 103 11.39 -8.45 -13.76
N HIS A 104 12.40 -8.51 -12.89
CA HIS A 104 12.73 -9.70 -12.09
C HIS A 104 11.70 -10.01 -10.99
N GLY A 105 10.90 -9.01 -10.59
CA GLY A 105 9.89 -9.13 -9.55
C GLY A 105 8.97 -7.92 -9.51
N SER A 106 7.94 -7.99 -8.68
CA SER A 106 6.96 -6.93 -8.50
C SER A 106 6.60 -6.77 -7.02
N ARG A 107 6.53 -5.52 -6.54
CA ARG A 107 5.96 -5.20 -5.22
C ARG A 107 4.44 -5.12 -5.37
N LEU A 108 3.71 -5.92 -4.59
CA LEU A 108 2.25 -5.84 -4.53
C LEU A 108 1.84 -4.87 -3.43
N ASP A 109 1.16 -3.80 -3.83
CA ASP A 109 0.64 -2.80 -2.91
C ASP A 109 -0.73 -3.24 -2.35
N HIS A 110 -1.00 -2.89 -1.08
CA HIS A 110 -2.26 -3.23 -0.37
C HIS A 110 -2.76 -4.68 -0.57
N TYR A 111 -1.83 -5.64 -0.63
CA TYR A 111 -2.12 -7.03 -0.99
C TYR A 111 -3.25 -7.68 -0.17
N HIS A 112 -3.36 -7.31 1.11
CA HIS A 112 -4.40 -7.81 2.03
C HIS A 112 -5.83 -7.46 1.59
N SER A 113 -6.02 -6.48 0.71
CA SER A 113 -7.31 -6.12 0.12
C SER A 113 -7.56 -6.79 -1.23
N THR A 114 -6.63 -7.62 -1.72
CA THR A 114 -6.76 -8.35 -2.98
C THR A 114 -7.33 -9.75 -2.74
N PRO A 115 -8.36 -10.19 -3.49
CA PRO A 115 -8.92 -11.54 -3.33
C PRO A 115 -7.86 -12.64 -3.54
N LEU A 116 -7.82 -13.62 -2.65
CA LEU A 116 -6.81 -14.67 -2.67
C LEU A 116 -6.80 -15.45 -4.00
N TRP A 117 -7.97 -15.80 -4.54
CA TRP A 117 -8.10 -16.52 -5.82
C TRP A 117 -7.49 -15.77 -7.01
N PHE A 118 -7.41 -14.44 -6.92
CA PHE A 118 -6.76 -13.60 -7.92
C PHE A 118 -5.23 -13.60 -7.72
N ALA A 119 -4.80 -13.61 -6.45
CA ALA A 119 -3.41 -13.59 -6.03
C ALA A 119 -2.67 -14.95 -6.08
N GLU A 120 -3.38 -16.09 -6.07
CA GLU A 120 -2.80 -17.46 -6.10
C GLU A 120 -1.92 -17.76 -7.33
N LEU A 121 -1.83 -16.83 -8.29
CA LEU A 121 -0.94 -16.90 -9.43
C LEU A 121 0.51 -16.55 -9.06
N ASN A 122 1.25 -17.51 -8.48
CA ASN A 122 2.73 -17.57 -8.48
C ASN A 122 3.50 -16.45 -7.77
N PHE A 123 3.22 -16.16 -6.50
CA PHE A 123 4.05 -15.21 -5.73
C PHE A 123 4.71 -15.87 -4.52
N LEU A 124 6.04 -15.81 -4.47
CA LEU A 124 6.77 -15.84 -3.20
C LEU A 124 6.52 -14.49 -2.56
N LEU A 125 5.76 -14.49 -1.46
CA LEU A 125 5.43 -13.27 -0.74
C LEU A 125 6.53 -12.99 0.28
N GLU A 126 7.36 -12.00 -0.02
CA GLU A 126 8.18 -11.36 1.01
C GLU A 126 7.33 -10.32 1.74
N ILE A 127 7.37 -10.37 3.06
CA ILE A 127 6.63 -9.42 3.89
C ILE A 127 7.53 -8.23 4.17
N PHE A 128 7.03 -7.03 3.86
CA PHE A 128 7.74 -5.80 4.14
C PHE A 128 7.63 -5.40 5.61
N LYS A 129 8.76 -5.04 6.21
CA LYS A 129 8.85 -4.43 7.54
C LYS A 129 9.58 -3.11 7.44
N GLN A 130 9.28 -2.19 8.34
CA GLN A 130 9.81 -0.83 8.28
C GLN A 130 10.37 -0.41 9.62
N SER A 131 11.62 0.04 9.62
CA SER A 131 12.31 0.49 10.82
C SER A 131 11.75 1.82 11.34
N TRP A 132 11.17 2.64 10.44
CA TRP A 132 10.55 3.92 10.77
C TRP A 132 9.46 3.83 11.85
N ARG A 133 8.76 2.69 11.94
CA ARG A 133 7.70 2.46 12.93
C ARG A 133 8.21 2.38 14.37
N ALA A 134 9.49 2.09 14.60
CA ALA A 134 10.06 1.93 15.93
C ALA A 134 10.22 3.27 16.64
N ASN A 135 9.49 3.52 17.73
CA ASN A 135 9.49 4.81 18.42
C ASN A 135 10.81 5.11 19.16
N ASN A 136 11.52 4.07 19.61
CA ASN A 136 12.75 4.18 20.38
C ASN A 136 13.75 3.10 19.97
N ALA A 137 14.97 3.16 20.53
CA ALA A 137 16.05 2.23 20.22
C ALA A 137 15.73 0.78 20.65
N TYR A 138 14.97 0.60 21.73
CA TYR A 138 14.57 -0.72 22.22
C TYR A 138 13.61 -1.41 21.24
N GLU A 139 12.60 -0.70 20.77
CA GLU A 139 11.69 -1.19 19.72
C GLU A 139 12.45 -1.48 18.42
N LEU A 140 13.40 -0.63 18.03
CA LEU A 140 14.21 -0.87 16.83
C LEU A 140 15.00 -2.19 16.95
N ALA A 141 15.62 -2.43 18.11
CA ALA A 141 16.33 -3.69 18.37
C ALA A 141 15.39 -4.90 18.30
N GLN A 142 14.15 -4.78 18.81
CA GLN A 142 13.14 -5.83 18.68
C GLN A 142 12.77 -6.10 17.21
N TYR A 143 12.59 -5.05 16.40
CA TYR A 143 12.35 -5.22 14.96
C TYR A 143 13.51 -5.92 14.27
N VAL A 144 14.75 -5.47 14.48
CA VAL A 144 15.97 -6.09 13.90
C VAL A 144 16.06 -7.57 14.25
N SER A 145 15.82 -7.91 15.53
CA SER A 145 15.83 -9.31 15.99
C SER A 145 14.67 -10.13 15.41
N LEU A 146 13.50 -9.53 15.19
CA LEU A 146 12.35 -10.21 14.63
C LEU A 146 12.51 -10.53 13.14
N VAL A 147 13.12 -9.60 12.39
CA VAL A 147 13.27 -9.72 10.93
C VAL A 147 14.45 -10.58 10.52
N SER A 148 15.47 -10.70 11.37
CA SER A 148 16.63 -11.53 11.09
C SER A 148 16.23 -13.02 11.07
N GLU A 149 16.67 -13.74 10.05
CA GLU A 149 16.38 -15.17 9.87
C GLU A 149 17.34 -16.08 10.66
N ASP A 150 18.34 -15.49 11.31
CA ASP A 150 19.35 -16.22 12.06
C ASP A 150 18.83 -16.74 13.40
N ASP A 151 19.32 -17.93 13.74
CA ASP A 151 19.18 -18.44 15.09
C ASP A 151 20.05 -17.63 16.07
N PRO A 152 19.66 -17.54 17.36
CA PRO A 152 20.52 -16.96 18.38
C PRO A 152 21.91 -17.60 18.39
N ILE A 153 22.91 -16.81 18.77
CA ILE A 153 24.27 -17.32 18.94
C ILE A 153 24.25 -18.53 19.88
N ASP A 154 24.94 -19.60 19.45
CA ASP A 154 25.00 -20.90 20.14
C ASP A 154 23.68 -21.70 20.17
N SER A 155 22.81 -21.47 19.18
CA SER A 155 21.60 -22.29 18.98
C SER A 155 21.91 -23.78 18.79
N PHE A 156 21.10 -24.64 19.39
CA PHE A 156 21.19 -26.09 19.22
C PHE A 156 20.96 -26.51 17.76
N LYS A 157 22.01 -26.99 17.10
CA LYS A 157 21.89 -27.56 15.75
C LYS A 157 21.44 -29.01 15.82
N LYS A 158 20.32 -29.33 15.18
CA LYS A 158 19.90 -30.73 14.97
C LYS A 158 20.96 -31.44 14.13
N LYS A 159 21.58 -32.47 14.71
CA LYS A 159 22.59 -33.31 14.03
C LYS A 159 21.92 -34.46 13.27
N ASN A 160 21.25 -34.14 12.17
CA ASN A 160 20.66 -35.14 11.28
C ASN A 160 21.45 -35.21 9.96
N ASN A 161 21.56 -36.40 9.37
CA ASN A 161 22.22 -36.61 8.06
C ASN A 161 21.35 -36.18 6.86
N TYR A 162 20.22 -35.51 7.11
CA TYR A 162 19.27 -35.04 6.10
C TYR A 162 18.73 -33.66 6.49
N ARG A 163 18.40 -32.84 5.49
CA ARG A 163 17.72 -31.55 5.71
C ARG A 163 16.24 -31.81 5.94
N GLN A 164 15.79 -31.61 7.18
CA GLN A 164 14.37 -31.68 7.53
C GLN A 164 13.67 -30.41 7.03
N LEU A 165 12.59 -30.54 6.26
CA LEU A 165 11.71 -29.42 5.94
C LEU A 165 10.88 -29.10 7.18
N LEU A 166 11.07 -27.90 7.70
CA LEU A 166 10.34 -27.37 8.85
C LEU A 166 9.56 -26.13 8.40
N SER A 167 8.46 -25.86 9.11
CA SER A 167 7.81 -24.56 8.96
C SER A 167 8.76 -23.48 9.48
N ASN A 168 9.09 -22.53 8.62
CA ASN A 168 9.91 -21.37 8.94
C ASN A 168 9.06 -20.11 8.80
N LYS A 169 9.54 -19.01 9.41
CA LYS A 169 8.99 -17.69 9.16
C LYS A 169 9.14 -17.36 7.66
N PRO A 170 8.20 -16.61 7.06
CA PRO A 170 8.38 -16.11 5.70
C PRO A 170 9.61 -15.20 5.63
N TYR A 171 10.25 -15.15 4.46
CA TYR A 171 11.31 -14.20 4.16
C TYR A 171 10.80 -12.77 4.34
N LEU A 172 11.63 -11.91 4.93
CA LEU A 172 11.28 -10.53 5.26
C LEU A 172 12.17 -9.56 4.50
N TRP A 173 11.58 -8.44 4.09
CA TRP A 173 12.32 -7.33 3.51
C TRP A 173 12.21 -6.13 4.45
N PHE A 174 13.34 -5.73 5.03
CA PHE A 174 13.41 -4.67 6.03
C PHE A 174 13.84 -3.34 5.42
N TYR A 175 12.92 -2.38 5.43
CA TYR A 175 13.18 -1.03 4.97
C TYR A 175 13.63 -0.13 6.11
N ASP A 176 14.65 0.68 5.88
CA ASP A 176 14.95 1.79 6.79
C ASP A 176 13.79 2.81 6.77
N ASN A 177 13.43 3.27 5.58
CA ASN A 177 12.34 4.18 5.28
C ASN A 177 11.69 3.81 3.94
N THR A 178 10.36 3.78 3.90
CA THR A 178 9.60 3.60 2.65
C THR A 178 9.15 4.95 2.11
N HIS A 179 8.72 5.02 0.86
CA HIS A 179 8.18 6.24 0.26
C HIS A 179 6.91 6.76 0.96
N ASP A 180 6.13 5.88 1.60
CA ASP A 180 4.94 6.27 2.36
C ASP A 180 5.26 6.90 3.73
N ASN A 181 6.52 6.82 4.19
CA ASN A 181 6.89 7.30 5.52
C ASN A 181 7.27 8.79 5.47
N PRO A 182 6.80 9.58 6.45
CA PRO A 182 7.32 10.92 6.71
C PRO A 182 8.84 10.93 6.85
N CYS A 183 9.45 12.10 6.61
CA CYS A 183 10.90 12.22 6.69
C CYS A 183 11.43 11.82 8.07
N GLN A 184 12.46 10.98 8.06
CA GLN A 184 13.12 10.50 9.27
C GLN A 184 13.71 11.64 10.09
N ILE A 185 14.25 12.66 9.41
CA ILE A 185 14.89 13.84 10.01
C ILE A 185 13.84 14.68 10.73
N GLU A 186 12.67 14.89 10.13
CA GLU A 186 11.55 15.62 10.75
C GLU A 186 11.05 14.92 12.02
N ARG A 187 11.01 13.58 11.99
CA ARG A 187 10.53 12.80 13.14
C ARG A 187 11.58 12.65 14.24
N ARG A 188 12.86 12.58 13.87
CA ARG A 188 13.97 12.25 14.78
C ARG A 188 15.12 13.22 14.57
N SER A 189 16.20 12.75 13.94
CA SER A 189 17.39 13.55 13.69
C SER A 189 18.18 12.98 12.52
N ILE A 190 19.16 13.75 12.05
CA ILE A 190 20.06 13.34 10.97
C ILE A 190 20.95 12.18 11.44
N GLU A 191 21.39 12.20 12.70
CA GLU A 191 22.26 11.18 13.30
C GLU A 191 21.55 9.83 13.50
N ASP A 192 20.23 9.83 13.73
CA ASP A 192 19.46 8.60 13.78
C ASP A 192 19.40 7.90 12.42
N THR A 193 19.43 8.66 11.32
CA THR A 193 19.38 8.12 9.95
C THR A 193 20.54 7.14 9.72
N ILE A 194 21.77 7.56 9.97
CA ILE A 194 22.95 6.70 9.79
C ILE A 194 22.95 5.50 10.74
N THR A 195 22.59 5.70 12.01
CA THR A 195 22.59 4.62 13.00
C THR A 195 21.54 3.56 12.67
N ARG A 196 20.39 3.99 12.18
CA ARG A 196 19.29 3.12 11.79
C ARG A 196 19.59 2.38 10.49
N SER A 197 20.18 3.02 9.49
CA SER A 197 20.71 2.34 8.29
C SER A 197 21.64 1.21 8.69
N VAL A 198 22.59 1.46 9.60
CA VAL A 198 23.51 0.43 10.09
C VAL A 198 22.76 -0.72 10.76
N CYS A 199 21.81 -0.43 11.65
CA CYS A 199 21.00 -1.48 12.29
C CYS A 199 20.20 -2.32 11.28
N VAL A 200 19.61 -1.69 10.26
CA VAL A 200 18.86 -2.36 9.20
C VAL A 200 19.79 -3.21 8.35
N SER A 201 20.93 -2.68 7.90
CA SER A 201 21.92 -3.41 7.10
C SER A 201 22.56 -4.59 7.84
N MET A 202 22.63 -4.54 9.18
CA MET A 202 23.12 -5.64 10.00
C MET A 202 22.07 -6.74 10.27
N ALA A 203 20.81 -6.51 9.92
CA ALA A 203 19.78 -7.53 10.04
C ALA A 203 19.98 -8.62 8.96
N TYR A 204 19.86 -9.88 9.35
CA TYR A 204 20.00 -11.00 8.43
C TYR A 204 18.70 -11.23 7.63
N CYS A 205 18.44 -10.32 6.69
CA CYS A 205 17.29 -10.32 5.79
C CYS A 205 17.55 -9.42 4.57
N SER A 206 16.65 -9.42 3.58
CA SER A 206 16.70 -8.44 2.49
C SER A 206 16.49 -7.03 3.04
N THR A 207 17.29 -6.05 2.61
CA THR A 207 17.18 -4.66 3.07
C THR A 207 16.82 -3.71 1.94
N GLY A 208 16.14 -2.62 2.25
CA GLY A 208 15.70 -1.63 1.27
C GLY A 208 15.73 -0.22 1.82
N SER A 209 15.92 0.75 0.94
CA SER A 209 15.85 2.17 1.28
C SER A 209 15.12 2.94 0.20
N ASN A 210 14.40 4.00 0.59
CA ASN A 210 13.79 4.91 -0.35
C ASN A 210 14.80 6.00 -0.77
N ARG A 211 14.80 6.35 -2.06
CA ARG A 211 15.61 7.48 -2.54
C ARG A 211 15.25 8.75 -1.76
N GLY A 212 16.26 9.49 -1.34
CA GLY A 212 16.13 10.65 -0.46
C GLY A 212 16.51 10.37 1.00
N TYR A 213 16.49 9.10 1.43
CA TYR A 213 16.90 8.72 2.78
C TYR A 213 18.41 8.88 2.97
N ASP A 214 19.21 8.24 2.12
CA ASP A 214 20.68 8.35 2.15
C ASP A 214 21.17 9.77 1.85
N GLU A 215 20.41 10.53 1.05
CA GLU A 215 20.73 11.93 0.71
C GLU A 215 20.26 12.94 1.75
N LEU A 216 19.69 12.46 2.87
CA LEU A 216 19.30 13.28 4.02
C LEU A 216 18.33 14.39 3.64
N ILE A 217 17.36 14.09 2.76
CA ILE A 217 16.36 15.08 2.33
C ILE A 217 15.51 15.48 3.56
N PRO A 218 15.50 16.77 3.95
CA PRO A 218 14.98 17.20 5.26
C PRO A 218 13.47 17.44 5.27
N HIS A 219 12.73 16.89 4.31
CA HIS A 219 11.28 17.05 4.21
C HIS A 219 10.64 15.79 3.62
N TYR A 220 9.36 15.60 3.90
CA TYR A 220 8.57 14.53 3.28
C TYR A 220 8.41 14.75 1.78
N ILE A 221 8.62 13.68 0.99
CA ILE A 221 8.48 13.68 -0.47
C ILE A 221 7.06 13.23 -0.79
N ASP A 222 6.17 14.18 -1.04
CA ASP A 222 4.76 13.92 -1.36
C ASP A 222 4.61 13.31 -2.76
N VAL A 223 4.08 12.08 -2.84
CA VAL A 223 3.90 11.33 -4.10
C VAL A 223 2.94 12.05 -5.08
N VAL A 224 2.03 12.89 -4.58
CA VAL A 224 1.02 13.59 -5.38
C VAL A 224 1.50 14.98 -5.80
N HIS A 225 2.08 15.74 -4.87
CA HIS A 225 2.35 17.17 -5.07
C HIS A 225 3.82 17.51 -5.33
N GLU A 226 4.76 16.59 -5.09
CA GLU A 226 6.18 16.87 -5.32
C GLU A 226 6.49 16.99 -6.82
N THR A 227 7.15 18.07 -7.19
CA THR A 227 7.55 18.35 -8.59
C THR A 227 9.04 18.56 -8.75
N ARG A 228 9.79 18.69 -7.64
CA ARG A 228 11.23 18.89 -7.67
C ARG A 228 11.93 17.59 -8.07
N PHE A 229 12.99 17.73 -8.85
CA PHE A 229 13.84 16.60 -9.23
C PHE A 229 14.87 16.31 -8.13
N TYR A 230 15.23 15.04 -7.95
CA TYR A 230 16.39 14.66 -7.17
C TYR A 230 17.65 15.33 -7.73
N SER A 231 18.53 15.81 -6.84
CA SER A 231 19.86 16.23 -7.23
C SER A 231 20.61 15.07 -7.88
N ARG A 232 21.29 15.38 -9.00
CA ARG A 232 22.13 14.44 -9.74
C ARG A 232 23.47 14.24 -9.07
#